data_AF-A0A2Z4K1B9-F1
#
_entry.id   AF-A0A2Z4K1B9-F1
#
_cell.length_a   1.000
_cell.length_b   1.000
_cell.length_c   1.000
_cell.angle_alpha   90.00
_cell.angle_beta   90.00
_cell.angle_gamma   90.00
#
_symmetry.space_group_name_H-M   'P 1'
#
loop_
_entity.id
_entity.type
_entity.pdbx_description
1 polymer ?
#
loop_
_entity_poly.entity_id
_entity_poly.type
_entity_poly.pdbx_seq_one_letter_code
_entity_poly.pdbx_strand_id
1 'polypeptide(L)'
;MKAILAALALTAASPLFAQESAAWRSVDSQTGQISDLDGLTQLVEAFPDSSSVRLRLLNAQLGAEDIEGLKETLRWLKDRGYLFSEVARGQLPRLVGEDNAGEVAALLIPEADIIEASEVIATAPAEAGLIESVFAPATAPLMVATSVTGNAIHIFVPDAGWTAIAVPGANDLSGIVGEPDDSMGWAASANLDDSEDAEELFTGLVGLRGDFQNPVFVASPESAKALSDLAIGPDATVYASDPVGGGVYRKPVGATEMHELVAPGTFRSPQGLALSADGTRLYTSDYRYGLAIIDLEDGSVSRLRTDVPAILDGVDGLWRHGDRLIAMQNGTSPMRITALTLSEDGLSITAVETLEQAHPGWTEPLGGSISGNALVYVATGQWDRFIKGEPVQDKPAIPTEIRRLPLLAGQD
;
A
#
# COMPACT_ATOMS: atom_id res chain seq x y z
N MET A 1 -73.79 -3.88 -14.26
CA MET A 1 -72.80 -2.80 -14.42
C MET A 1 -72.38 -2.31 -13.03
N LYS A 2 -71.33 -2.89 -12.45
CA LYS A 2 -70.59 -2.35 -11.30
C LYS A 2 -69.15 -2.80 -11.45
N ALA A 3 -68.28 -1.86 -11.77
CA ALA A 3 -66.84 -2.08 -11.95
C ALA A 3 -66.18 -2.28 -10.59
N ILE A 4 -65.28 -3.26 -10.50
CA ILE A 4 -64.39 -3.48 -9.36
C ILE A 4 -63.11 -2.71 -9.68
N LEU A 5 -62.82 -1.67 -8.90
CA LEU A 5 -61.50 -1.02 -8.89
C LEU A 5 -60.58 -1.82 -7.97
N ALA A 6 -59.52 -2.39 -8.53
CA ALA A 6 -58.38 -2.89 -7.78
C ALA A 6 -57.44 -1.71 -7.47
N ALA A 7 -57.14 -1.48 -6.19
CA ALA A 7 -56.13 -0.52 -5.77
C ALA A 7 -54.75 -1.21 -5.84
N LEU A 8 -53.90 -0.76 -6.77
CA LEU A 8 -52.47 -1.05 -6.73
C LEU A 8 -51.85 -0.23 -5.60
N ALA A 9 -51.33 -0.90 -4.57
CA ALA A 9 -50.40 -0.29 -3.64
C ALA A 9 -49.03 -0.19 -4.32
N LEU A 10 -48.63 1.02 -4.71
CA LEU A 10 -47.23 1.31 -5.02
C LEU A 10 -46.44 1.26 -3.71
N THR A 11 -45.66 0.19 -3.51
CA THR A 11 -44.55 0.21 -2.57
C THR A 11 -43.47 1.10 -3.15
N ALA A 12 -43.33 2.31 -2.61
CA ALA A 12 -42.15 3.13 -2.84
C ALA A 12 -40.94 2.36 -2.31
N ALA A 13 -40.05 1.94 -3.21
CA ALA A 13 -38.72 1.50 -2.82
C ALA A 13 -38.00 2.73 -2.25
N SER A 14 -37.75 2.73 -0.94
CA SER A 14 -36.82 3.67 -0.33
C SER A 14 -35.46 3.51 -1.01
N PRO A 15 -34.74 4.61 -1.32
CA PRO A 15 -33.35 4.48 -1.74
C PRO A 15 -32.60 3.74 -0.63
N LEU A 16 -31.78 2.74 -0.99
CA LEU A 16 -30.78 2.20 -0.07
C LEU A 16 -29.93 3.39 0.38
N PHE A 17 -30.09 3.82 1.63
CA PHE A 17 -29.17 4.78 2.22
C PHE A 17 -27.78 4.14 2.20
N ALA A 18 -26.80 4.82 1.60
CA ALA A 18 -25.39 4.50 1.77
C ALA A 18 -25.13 4.40 3.28
N GLN A 19 -24.82 3.19 3.74
CA GLN A 19 -24.43 3.00 5.13
C GLN A 19 -23.15 3.82 5.34
N GLU A 20 -23.15 4.75 6.30
CA GLU A 20 -21.95 5.55 6.60
C GLU A 20 -20.75 4.64 6.86
N SER A 21 -19.60 4.96 6.27
CA SER A 21 -18.36 4.26 6.57
C SER A 21 -17.99 4.49 8.03
N ALA A 22 -17.71 3.40 8.76
CA ALA A 22 -17.34 3.49 10.16
C ALA A 22 -16.09 4.36 10.32
N ALA A 23 -16.10 5.24 11.33
CA ALA A 23 -14.95 6.06 11.69
C ALA A 23 -13.71 5.19 11.91
N TRP A 24 -12.54 5.70 11.51
CA TRP A 24 -11.29 5.00 11.72
C TRP A 24 -10.95 4.98 13.22
N ARG A 25 -10.59 3.79 13.73
CA ARG A 25 -10.07 3.66 15.09
C ARG A 25 -8.58 4.01 15.06
N SER A 26 -8.18 5.09 15.72
CA SER A 26 -6.76 5.41 15.87
C SER A 26 -6.00 4.25 16.53
N VAL A 27 -4.78 4.03 16.07
CA VAL A 27 -3.93 2.91 16.49
C VAL A 27 -2.56 3.41 16.92
N ASP A 28 -2.02 2.77 17.95
CA ASP A 28 -0.74 3.11 18.52
C ASP A 28 0.15 1.86 18.68
N SER A 29 1.32 2.05 19.29
CA SER A 29 2.24 0.94 19.59
C SER A 29 1.63 -0.10 20.55
N GLN A 30 0.71 0.30 21.43
CA GLN A 30 0.03 -0.62 22.35
C GLN A 30 -0.97 -1.52 21.63
N THR A 31 -1.61 -1.01 20.57
CA THR A 31 -2.56 -1.78 19.76
C THR A 31 -1.89 -3.02 19.13
N GLY A 32 -0.61 -2.89 18.77
CA GLY A 32 0.21 -4.01 18.28
C GLY A 32 0.55 -5.07 19.33
N GLN A 33 0.45 -4.74 20.63
CA GLN A 33 0.78 -5.64 21.75
C GLN A 33 -0.40 -6.47 22.24
N ILE A 34 -1.63 -6.17 21.78
CA ILE A 34 -2.83 -6.94 22.14
C ILE A 34 -2.65 -8.39 21.68
N SER A 35 -2.78 -9.34 22.61
CA SER A 35 -2.53 -10.76 22.33
C SER A 35 -3.55 -11.69 22.99
N ASP A 36 -4.40 -11.16 23.87
CA ASP A 36 -5.51 -11.89 24.48
C ASP A 36 -6.71 -12.00 23.51
N LEU A 37 -7.51 -13.05 23.72
CA LEU A 37 -8.61 -13.41 22.83
C LEU A 37 -9.69 -12.32 22.75
N ASP A 38 -10.05 -11.71 23.89
CA ASP A 38 -11.09 -10.68 23.96
C ASP A 38 -10.65 -9.39 23.25
N GLY A 39 -9.42 -8.95 23.50
CA GLY A 39 -8.84 -7.78 22.85
C GLY A 39 -8.71 -7.96 21.34
N LEU A 40 -8.30 -9.16 20.88
CA LEU A 40 -8.19 -9.46 19.45
C LEU A 40 -9.55 -9.59 18.77
N THR A 41 -10.57 -10.09 19.47
CA THR A 41 -11.95 -10.13 18.96
C THR A 41 -12.49 -8.71 18.73
N GLN A 42 -12.28 -7.79 19.68
CA GLN A 42 -12.62 -6.37 19.50
C GLN A 42 -11.80 -5.70 18.40
N LEU A 43 -10.54 -6.11 18.22
CA LEU A 43 -9.70 -5.57 17.16
C LEU A 43 -10.17 -6.02 15.78
N VAL A 44 -10.71 -7.24 15.66
CA VAL A 44 -11.37 -7.73 14.44
C VAL A 44 -12.61 -6.89 14.10
N GLU A 45 -13.39 -6.42 15.08
CA GLU A 45 -14.55 -5.56 14.79
C GLU A 45 -14.11 -4.19 14.23
N ALA A 46 -13.01 -3.64 14.74
CA ALA A 46 -12.45 -2.38 14.26
C ALA A 46 -11.77 -2.52 12.89
N PHE A 47 -11.10 -3.64 12.64
CA PHE A 47 -10.34 -3.93 11.42
C PHE A 47 -10.71 -5.29 10.82
N PRO A 48 -11.96 -5.46 10.33
CA PRO A 48 -12.51 -6.77 9.95
C PRO A 48 -11.84 -7.39 8.73
N ASP A 49 -11.13 -6.57 7.96
CA ASP A 49 -10.49 -6.90 6.69
C ASP A 49 -8.96 -7.05 6.80
N SER A 50 -8.41 -7.02 8.02
CA SER A 50 -6.98 -7.20 8.29
C SER A 50 -6.62 -8.67 8.49
N SER A 51 -5.76 -9.20 7.61
CA SER A 51 -5.18 -10.53 7.76
C SER A 51 -4.21 -10.60 8.95
N SER A 52 -3.48 -9.53 9.26
CA SER A 52 -2.57 -9.45 10.40
C SER A 52 -3.30 -9.62 11.74
N VAL A 53 -4.45 -8.93 11.91
CA VAL A 53 -5.30 -9.10 13.10
C VAL A 53 -5.86 -10.51 13.18
N ARG A 54 -6.30 -11.09 12.06
CA ARG A 54 -6.82 -12.47 11.99
C ARG A 54 -5.77 -13.51 12.36
N LEU A 55 -4.52 -13.34 11.93
CA LEU A 55 -3.42 -14.25 12.28
C LEU A 55 -3.06 -14.17 13.77
N ARG A 56 -3.12 -12.98 14.37
CA ARG A 56 -2.97 -12.82 15.83
C ARG A 56 -4.11 -13.52 16.57
N LEU A 57 -5.35 -13.32 16.11
CA LEU A 57 -6.53 -14.00 16.66
C LEU A 57 -6.40 -15.53 16.58
N LEU A 58 -5.95 -16.05 15.44
CA LEU A 58 -5.70 -17.49 15.24
C LEU A 58 -4.75 -18.05 16.31
N ASN A 59 -3.65 -17.35 16.61
CA ASN A 59 -2.70 -17.78 17.64
C ASN A 59 -3.30 -17.75 19.04
N ALA A 60 -4.12 -16.74 19.36
CA ALA A 60 -4.81 -16.65 20.65
C ALA A 60 -5.87 -17.76 20.80
N GLN A 61 -6.63 -18.05 19.74
CA GLN A 61 -7.60 -19.15 19.69
C GLN A 61 -6.92 -20.50 19.89
N LEU A 62 -5.76 -20.71 19.25
CA LEU A 62 -4.97 -21.93 19.45
C LEU A 62 -4.50 -22.07 20.90
N GLY A 63 -4.01 -20.99 21.52
CA GLY A 63 -3.56 -21.00 22.91
C GLY A 63 -4.70 -21.18 23.94
N ALA A 64 -5.92 -20.76 23.59
CA ALA A 64 -7.13 -20.93 24.39
C ALA A 64 -7.87 -22.26 24.10
N GLU A 65 -7.36 -23.09 23.19
CA GLU A 65 -8.02 -24.31 22.70
C GLU A 65 -9.42 -24.06 22.10
N ASP A 66 -9.66 -22.85 21.58
CA ASP A 66 -10.89 -22.49 20.86
C ASP A 66 -10.82 -22.97 19.40
N ILE A 67 -11.09 -24.28 19.23
CA ILE A 67 -10.96 -24.94 17.92
C ILE A 67 -12.00 -24.44 16.91
N GLU A 68 -13.22 -24.12 17.34
CA GLU A 68 -14.26 -23.65 16.42
C GLU A 68 -13.96 -22.23 15.93
N GLY A 69 -13.54 -21.32 16.83
CA GLY A 69 -13.07 -20.00 16.43
C GLY A 69 -11.84 -20.07 15.52
N LEU A 70 -10.90 -20.99 15.81
CA LEU A 70 -9.75 -21.24 14.94
C LEU A 70 -10.18 -21.65 13.53
N LYS A 71 -11.13 -22.58 13.39
CA LYS A 71 -11.67 -22.99 12.08
C LYS A 71 -12.38 -21.85 11.36
N GLU A 72 -13.10 -20.98 12.08
CA GLU A 72 -13.70 -19.77 11.50
C GLU A 72 -12.65 -18.81 10.93
N THR A 73 -11.58 -18.56 11.69
CA THR A 73 -10.46 -17.72 11.24
C THR A 73 -9.75 -18.33 10.03
N LEU A 74 -9.52 -19.65 10.03
CA LEU A 74 -8.93 -20.34 8.88
C LEU A 74 -9.81 -20.29 7.63
N ARG A 75 -11.14 -20.46 7.77
CA ARG A 75 -12.09 -20.27 6.65
C ARG A 75 -12.01 -18.86 6.09
N TRP A 76 -12.01 -17.86 6.97
CA TRP A 76 -11.89 -16.45 6.57
C TRP A 76 -10.62 -16.18 5.76
N LEU A 77 -9.48 -16.72 6.20
CA LEU A 77 -8.18 -16.59 5.54
C LEU A 77 -8.14 -17.33 4.21
N LYS A 78 -8.66 -18.56 4.16
CA LYS A 78 -8.75 -19.38 2.94
C LYS A 78 -9.61 -18.71 1.87
N ASP A 79 -10.78 -18.19 2.24
CA ASP A 79 -11.70 -17.53 1.32
C ASP A 79 -11.10 -16.26 0.68
N ARG A 80 -10.00 -15.74 1.25
CA ARG A 80 -9.25 -14.57 0.77
C ARG A 80 -7.86 -14.94 0.22
N GLY A 81 -7.62 -16.22 -0.05
CA GLY A 81 -6.40 -16.69 -0.70
C GLY A 81 -5.14 -16.66 0.16
N TYR A 82 -5.26 -16.55 1.49
CA TYR A 82 -4.08 -16.51 2.35
C TYR A 82 -3.38 -17.89 2.42
N LEU A 83 -2.10 -17.90 2.05
CA LEU A 83 -1.26 -19.08 2.04
C LEU A 83 -0.35 -19.12 3.28
N PHE A 84 -0.52 -20.14 4.12
CA PHE A 84 0.41 -20.42 5.21
C PHE A 84 1.71 -21.05 4.69
N SER A 85 2.82 -20.80 5.40
CA SER A 85 4.10 -21.45 5.12
C SER A 85 3.98 -22.97 5.21
N GLU A 86 4.87 -23.70 4.52
CA GLU A 86 4.90 -25.16 4.57
C GLU A 86 4.99 -25.69 6.01
N VAL A 87 5.82 -25.04 6.83
CA VAL A 87 5.96 -25.35 8.27
C VAL A 87 4.64 -25.17 9.01
N ALA A 88 3.98 -24.02 8.87
CA ALA A 88 2.71 -23.76 9.53
C ALA A 88 1.62 -24.74 9.10
N ARG A 89 1.56 -25.10 7.80
CA ARG A 89 0.59 -26.08 7.29
C ARG A 89 0.81 -27.49 7.83
N GLY A 90 2.07 -27.87 8.06
CA GLY A 90 2.39 -29.15 8.70
C GLY A 90 2.13 -29.17 10.21
N GLN A 91 2.22 -28.02 10.88
CA GLN A 91 2.06 -27.90 12.33
C GLN A 91 0.61 -27.72 12.77
N LEU A 92 -0.15 -26.82 12.13
CA LEU A 92 -1.52 -26.45 12.57
C LEU A 92 -2.44 -27.67 12.77
N PRO A 93 -2.56 -28.64 11.83
CA PRO A 93 -3.39 -29.83 12.04
C PRO A 93 -2.97 -30.68 13.24
N ARG A 94 -1.69 -30.69 13.61
CA ARG A 94 -1.18 -31.48 14.76
C ARG A 94 -1.49 -30.82 16.10
N LEU A 95 -1.64 -29.50 16.11
CA LEU A 95 -1.87 -28.72 17.33
C LEU A 95 -3.34 -28.75 17.78
N VAL A 96 -4.28 -29.17 16.92
CA VAL A 96 -5.72 -29.22 17.20
C VAL A 96 -6.27 -30.60 17.57
N GLY A 97 -5.37 -31.59 17.73
CA GLY A 97 -5.73 -32.98 18.03
C GLY A 97 -6.21 -33.78 16.81
N GLU A 98 -6.16 -35.12 16.91
CA GLU A 98 -6.45 -36.04 15.80
C GLU A 98 -7.87 -35.88 15.23
N ASP A 99 -8.85 -35.60 16.09
CA ASP A 99 -10.25 -35.45 15.71
C ASP A 99 -10.50 -34.22 14.80
N ASN A 100 -9.69 -33.17 14.92
CA ASN A 100 -9.85 -31.92 14.15
C ASN A 100 -8.82 -31.76 13.03
N ALA A 101 -7.76 -32.57 13.02
CA ALA A 101 -6.63 -32.44 12.10
C ALA A 101 -7.07 -32.44 10.62
N GLY A 102 -7.99 -33.33 10.25
CA GLY A 102 -8.50 -33.44 8.88
C GLY A 102 -9.24 -32.19 8.41
N GLU A 103 -10.09 -31.61 9.27
CA GLU A 103 -10.84 -30.39 8.95
C GLU A 103 -9.91 -29.18 8.85
N VAL A 104 -8.99 -29.02 9.80
CA VAL A 104 -8.01 -27.93 9.76
C VAL A 104 -7.12 -28.04 8.51
N ALA A 105 -6.66 -29.23 8.15
CA ALA A 105 -5.89 -29.43 6.92
C ALA A 105 -6.67 -29.01 5.66
N ALA A 106 -7.97 -29.29 5.60
CA ALA A 106 -8.83 -28.91 4.47
C ALA A 106 -9.08 -27.38 4.37
N LEU A 107 -8.81 -26.64 5.44
CA LEU A 107 -8.88 -25.18 5.48
C LEU A 107 -7.57 -24.49 5.09
N LEU A 108 -6.50 -25.25 4.82
CA LEU A 108 -5.21 -24.69 4.43
C LEU A 108 -5.01 -24.82 2.92
N ILE A 109 -4.66 -23.71 2.27
CA ILE A 109 -4.35 -23.70 0.84
C ILE A 109 -3.02 -24.46 0.60
N PRO A 110 -2.97 -25.45 -0.31
CA PRO A 110 -1.79 -26.29 -0.54
C PRO A 110 -0.72 -25.64 -1.43
N GLU A 111 -1.08 -24.69 -2.27
CA GLU A 111 -0.18 -23.93 -3.13
C GLU A 111 -0.88 -22.65 -3.61
N ALA A 112 -0.10 -21.60 -3.89
CA ALA A 112 -0.65 -20.40 -4.50
C ALA A 112 -0.75 -20.57 -6.02
N ASP A 113 -1.80 -20.02 -6.61
CA ASP A 113 -1.83 -19.80 -8.05
C ASP A 113 -0.79 -18.73 -8.41
N ILE A 114 0.04 -19.03 -9.41
CA ILE A 114 1.01 -18.10 -9.98
C ILE A 114 0.32 -17.31 -11.09
N ILE A 115 0.38 -15.99 -11.01
CA ILE A 115 -0.12 -15.07 -12.04
C ILE A 115 1.03 -14.16 -12.45
N GLU A 116 1.50 -14.30 -13.68
CA GLU A 116 2.64 -13.55 -14.27
C GLU A 116 2.13 -12.71 -15.45
N ALA A 117 1.56 -11.55 -15.16
CA ALA A 117 0.96 -10.68 -16.17
C ALA A 117 1.88 -9.53 -16.62
N SER A 118 2.90 -9.19 -15.84
CA SER A 118 3.83 -8.10 -16.14
C SER A 118 5.02 -8.56 -16.99
N GLU A 119 5.67 -7.60 -17.64
CA GLU A 119 6.94 -7.80 -18.35
C GLU A 119 8.07 -6.93 -17.76
N VAL A 120 9.31 -7.40 -17.82
CA VAL A 120 10.48 -6.59 -17.48
C VAL A 120 10.71 -5.56 -18.59
N ILE A 121 10.74 -4.28 -18.22
CA ILE A 121 10.97 -3.18 -19.18
C ILE A 121 12.33 -2.51 -19.00
N ALA A 122 12.95 -2.66 -17.83
CA ALA A 122 14.33 -2.25 -17.58
C ALA A 122 14.90 -3.02 -16.38
N THR A 123 16.23 -3.05 -16.28
CA THR A 123 16.94 -3.58 -15.11
C THR A 123 17.94 -2.54 -14.65
N ALA A 124 17.74 -1.99 -13.45
CA ALA A 124 18.71 -1.09 -12.84
C ALA A 124 19.94 -1.91 -12.39
N PRO A 125 21.16 -1.36 -12.57
CA PRO A 125 22.38 -2.05 -12.16
C PRO A 125 22.43 -2.22 -10.63
N ALA A 126 23.15 -3.23 -10.14
CA ALA A 126 23.22 -3.51 -8.69
C ALA A 126 23.82 -2.34 -7.90
N GLU A 127 24.67 -1.54 -8.54
CA GLU A 127 25.29 -0.32 -8.02
C GLU A 127 24.28 0.80 -7.76
N ALA A 128 23.04 0.67 -8.25
CA ALA A 128 21.94 1.57 -7.89
C ALA A 128 21.44 1.35 -6.45
N GLY A 129 21.87 0.27 -5.80
CA GLY A 129 21.53 -0.03 -4.41
C GLY A 129 20.06 -0.37 -4.23
N LEU A 130 19.50 0.02 -3.09
CA LEU A 130 18.11 -0.22 -2.73
C LEU A 130 17.20 0.78 -3.44
N ILE A 131 16.68 0.40 -4.61
CA ILE A 131 15.66 1.16 -5.33
C ILE A 131 14.30 0.96 -4.67
N GLU A 132 13.62 2.06 -4.32
CA GLU A 132 12.38 2.02 -3.55
C GLU A 132 11.13 2.27 -4.41
N SER A 133 11.22 3.21 -5.36
CA SER A 133 10.08 3.55 -6.22
C SER A 133 10.52 3.99 -7.61
N VAL A 134 9.61 3.90 -8.58
CA VAL A 134 9.83 4.31 -9.97
C VAL A 134 8.68 5.14 -10.52
N PHE A 135 9.02 6.32 -11.05
CA PHE A 135 8.11 7.20 -11.78
C PHE A 135 8.34 7.10 -13.29
N ALA A 136 7.28 6.81 -14.04
CA ALA A 136 7.28 6.72 -15.49
C ALA A 136 6.25 7.69 -16.09
N PRO A 137 6.66 8.92 -16.49
CA PRO A 137 5.73 9.90 -17.06
C PRO A 137 5.09 9.36 -18.34
N ALA A 138 3.78 9.59 -18.51
CA ALA A 138 3.08 9.18 -19.73
C ALA A 138 3.51 9.98 -20.98
N THR A 139 4.14 11.14 -20.79
CA THR A 139 4.51 12.10 -21.84
C THR A 139 5.91 11.89 -22.40
N ALA A 140 6.75 11.08 -21.75
CA ALA A 140 8.16 10.93 -22.13
C ALA A 140 8.65 9.47 -21.99
N PRO A 141 9.52 9.00 -22.90
CA PRO A 141 10.11 7.66 -22.83
C PRO A 141 11.30 7.63 -21.85
N LEU A 142 11.05 7.98 -20.58
CA LEU A 142 12.04 7.91 -19.50
C LEU A 142 11.42 7.31 -18.25
N MET A 143 12.26 6.86 -17.33
CA MET A 143 11.85 6.54 -15.97
C MET A 143 12.81 7.18 -14.97
N VAL A 144 12.30 7.56 -13.81
CA VAL A 144 13.09 8.06 -12.68
C VAL A 144 12.84 7.15 -11.51
N ALA A 145 13.89 6.52 -10.99
CA ALA A 145 13.84 5.69 -9.80
C ALA A 145 14.55 6.37 -8.64
N THR A 146 14.04 6.17 -7.43
CA THR A 146 14.66 6.65 -6.18
C THR A 146 15.51 5.54 -5.57
N SER A 147 16.65 5.90 -4.98
CA SER A 147 17.51 4.99 -4.23
C SER A 147 17.59 5.45 -2.78
N VAL A 148 17.27 4.54 -1.86
CA VAL A 148 17.41 4.70 -0.41
C VAL A 148 18.91 4.80 -0.09
N THR A 149 19.64 3.71 -0.28
CA THR A 149 21.07 3.62 0.09
C THR A 149 22.01 4.50 -0.73
N GLY A 150 21.53 5.02 -1.87
CA GLY A 150 22.31 5.85 -2.77
C GLY A 150 22.11 7.36 -2.57
N ASN A 151 21.09 7.77 -1.80
CA ASN A 151 20.65 9.16 -1.63
C ASN A 151 20.57 9.90 -2.99
N ALA A 152 20.07 9.18 -4.00
CA ALA A 152 20.21 9.56 -5.40
C ALA A 152 18.96 9.16 -6.20
N ILE A 153 18.75 9.86 -7.31
CA ILE A 153 17.82 9.42 -8.34
C ILE A 153 18.57 8.72 -9.46
N HIS A 154 17.91 7.77 -10.09
CA HIS A 154 18.41 7.05 -11.26
C HIS A 154 17.47 7.30 -12.43
N ILE A 155 18.00 7.89 -13.51
CA ILE A 155 17.23 8.17 -14.72
C ILE A 155 17.54 7.10 -15.75
N PHE A 156 16.51 6.43 -16.23
CA PHE A 156 16.59 5.50 -17.36
C PHE A 156 16.09 6.16 -18.64
N VAL A 157 16.86 6.04 -19.71
CA VAL A 157 16.45 6.36 -21.08
C VAL A 157 16.77 5.15 -21.96
N PRO A 158 15.83 4.61 -22.77
CA PRO A 158 15.98 3.32 -23.47
C PRO A 158 17.31 3.12 -24.22
N ASP A 159 17.80 4.16 -24.90
CA ASP A 159 19.04 4.08 -25.69
C ASP A 159 20.31 4.49 -24.90
N ALA A 160 20.15 5.17 -23.76
CA ALA A 160 21.27 5.66 -22.94
C ALA A 160 21.52 4.81 -21.69
N GLY A 161 20.55 3.99 -21.28
CA GLY A 161 20.59 3.21 -20.06
C GLY A 161 20.33 4.04 -18.80
N TRP A 162 20.77 3.51 -17.66
CA TRP A 162 20.63 4.15 -16.35
C TRP A 162 21.77 5.12 -16.06
N THR A 163 21.43 6.31 -15.58
CA THR A 163 22.37 7.30 -15.08
C THR A 163 21.99 7.68 -13.65
N ALA A 164 22.93 7.54 -12.72
CA ALA A 164 22.76 7.99 -11.34
C ALA A 164 23.01 9.51 -11.25
N ILE A 165 22.17 10.19 -10.47
CA ILE A 165 22.31 11.61 -10.17
C ILE A 165 22.19 11.76 -8.65
N ALA A 166 23.30 12.10 -8.02
CA ALA A 166 23.32 12.43 -6.60
C ALA A 166 22.49 13.69 -6.34
N VAL A 167 21.76 13.69 -5.23
CA VAL A 167 20.95 14.82 -4.76
C VAL A 167 21.58 15.35 -3.49
N PRO A 168 22.44 16.39 -3.56
CA PRO A 168 23.20 16.85 -2.41
C PRO A 168 22.30 17.24 -1.23
N GLY A 169 22.57 16.68 -0.05
CA GLY A 169 21.84 16.97 1.18
C GLY A 169 20.55 16.16 1.38
N ALA A 170 20.07 15.41 0.39
CA ALA A 170 18.98 14.47 0.59
C ALA A 170 19.42 13.27 1.45
N ASN A 171 18.47 12.76 2.23
CA ASN A 171 18.52 11.46 2.88
C ASN A 171 17.99 10.36 1.93
N ASP A 172 17.57 9.22 2.46
CA ASP A 172 16.97 8.13 1.71
C ASP A 172 15.81 8.63 0.85
N LEU A 173 15.92 8.46 -0.47
CA LEU A 173 14.87 8.84 -1.40
C LEU A 173 13.92 7.67 -1.60
N SER A 174 12.62 7.91 -1.41
CA SER A 174 11.57 6.89 -1.48
C SER A 174 10.45 7.26 -2.46
N GLY A 175 9.24 7.56 -2.02
CA GLY A 175 8.11 7.86 -2.90
C GLY A 175 8.42 9.00 -3.87
N ILE A 176 7.95 8.89 -5.11
CA ILE A 176 8.22 9.85 -6.19
C ILE A 176 6.97 10.13 -7.03
N VAL A 177 6.73 11.41 -7.32
CA VAL A 177 5.60 11.88 -8.15
C VAL A 177 6.03 13.00 -9.10
N GLY A 178 5.28 13.20 -10.19
CA GLY A 178 5.44 14.32 -11.11
C GLY A 178 4.22 15.22 -11.13
N GLU A 179 4.42 16.54 -11.18
CA GLU A 179 3.33 17.51 -11.36
C GLU A 179 2.64 17.28 -12.73
N PRO A 180 1.29 17.41 -12.81
CA PRO A 180 0.54 17.06 -14.02
C PRO A 180 0.93 17.83 -15.29
N ASP A 181 1.56 18.99 -15.14
CA ASP A 181 2.04 19.85 -16.23
C ASP A 181 3.53 19.64 -16.54
N ASP A 182 4.13 18.56 -16.00
CA ASP A 182 5.56 18.25 -16.07
C ASP A 182 6.45 19.39 -15.53
N SER A 183 5.89 20.25 -14.66
CA SER A 183 6.59 21.45 -14.19
C SER A 183 7.50 21.26 -12.98
N MET A 184 7.37 20.14 -12.27
CA MET A 184 8.25 19.72 -11.18
C MET A 184 8.06 18.21 -10.93
N GLY A 185 9.08 17.54 -10.43
CA GLY A 185 8.94 16.24 -9.76
C GLY A 185 9.20 16.39 -8.27
N TRP A 186 8.66 15.52 -7.44
CA TRP A 186 8.91 15.49 -6.01
C TRP A 186 9.30 14.08 -5.59
N ALA A 187 10.36 13.95 -4.79
CA ALA A 187 10.66 12.75 -4.04
C ALA A 187 10.58 13.02 -2.54
N ALA A 188 10.12 12.05 -1.77
CA ALA A 188 10.23 12.07 -0.33
C ALA A 188 11.68 11.80 0.07
N SER A 189 12.10 12.38 1.19
CA SER A 189 13.40 12.17 1.79
C SER A 189 13.25 12.08 3.30
N ALA A 190 13.81 11.03 3.91
CA ALA A 190 13.85 10.80 5.34
C ALA A 190 14.91 9.72 5.65
N ASN A 191 15.29 9.52 6.92
CA ASN A 191 16.06 8.34 7.31
C ASN A 191 15.08 7.16 7.49
N LEU A 192 15.05 6.26 6.52
CA LEU A 192 14.19 5.06 6.46
C LEU A 192 14.97 3.78 6.77
N ASP A 193 16.27 3.77 6.49
CA ASP A 193 17.13 2.62 6.67
C ASP A 193 17.75 2.49 8.09
N ASP A 194 17.48 3.46 8.97
CA ASP A 194 18.02 3.60 10.33
C ASP A 194 19.57 3.74 10.36
N SER A 195 20.17 4.27 9.29
CA SER A 195 21.60 4.57 9.21
C SER A 195 22.02 5.68 10.19
N GLU A 196 23.28 5.62 10.62
CA GLU A 196 23.89 6.66 11.45
C GLU A 196 24.77 7.54 10.57
N ASP A 197 24.16 8.52 9.92
CA ASP A 197 24.85 9.44 9.01
C ASP A 197 25.87 10.33 9.73
N ALA A 198 26.97 10.63 9.04
CA ALA A 198 28.01 11.50 9.55
C ALA A 198 27.55 12.97 9.67
N GLU A 199 26.59 13.37 8.84
CA GLU A 199 25.98 14.70 8.81
C GLU A 199 24.46 14.56 8.86
N GLU A 200 23.77 15.56 9.39
CA GLU A 200 22.30 15.59 9.38
C GLU A 200 21.81 15.80 7.94
N LEU A 201 21.12 14.80 7.39
CA LEU A 201 20.53 14.85 6.06
C LEU A 201 19.09 15.36 6.10
N PHE A 202 18.64 15.90 4.98
CA PHE A 202 17.35 16.57 4.86
C PHE A 202 16.16 15.59 4.95
N THR A 203 15.13 15.98 5.72
CA THR A 203 13.84 15.30 5.79
C THR A 203 12.72 16.21 5.26
N GLY A 204 11.95 15.73 4.29
CA GLY A 204 10.89 16.50 3.63
C GLY A 204 10.66 16.07 2.18
N LEU A 205 10.28 17.03 1.34
CA LEU A 205 10.17 16.86 -0.11
C LEU A 205 11.36 17.49 -0.83
N VAL A 206 11.91 16.76 -1.79
CA VAL A 206 12.98 17.19 -2.69
C VAL A 206 12.41 17.41 -4.09
N GLY A 207 12.58 18.61 -4.62
CA GLY A 207 12.19 18.99 -5.97
C GLY A 207 13.16 18.45 -7.02
N LEU A 208 12.63 17.77 -8.02
CA LEU A 208 13.34 17.03 -9.05
C LEU A 208 13.14 17.66 -10.44
N ARG A 209 13.61 18.90 -10.64
CA ARG A 209 13.62 19.52 -11.97
C ARG A 209 14.78 20.49 -12.17
N GLY A 210 15.37 20.44 -13.36
CA GLY A 210 16.43 21.37 -13.76
C GLY A 210 17.78 20.95 -13.19
N ASP A 211 18.32 21.76 -12.28
CA ASP A 211 19.64 21.53 -11.69
C ASP A 211 19.53 20.69 -10.41
N PHE A 212 19.76 19.38 -10.54
CA PHE A 212 19.75 18.45 -9.40
C PHE A 212 20.87 18.69 -8.38
N GLN A 213 21.86 19.55 -8.68
CA GLN A 213 22.89 19.94 -7.71
C GLN A 213 22.43 21.07 -6.79
N ASN A 214 21.31 21.72 -7.11
CA ASN A 214 20.68 22.76 -6.29
C ASN A 214 19.17 22.46 -6.16
N PRO A 215 18.79 21.33 -5.54
CA PRO A 215 17.39 20.91 -5.45
C PRO A 215 16.56 21.88 -4.59
N VAL A 216 15.26 21.92 -4.87
CA VAL A 216 14.30 22.63 -4.01
C VAL A 216 13.96 21.75 -2.83
N PHE A 217 14.08 22.28 -1.62
CA PHE A 217 13.74 21.56 -0.39
C PHE A 217 12.52 22.17 0.28
N VAL A 218 11.55 21.31 0.63
CA VAL A 218 10.38 21.67 1.42
C VAL A 218 10.36 20.79 2.67
N ALA A 219 10.72 21.35 3.81
CA ALA A 219 10.90 20.59 5.05
C ALA A 219 9.61 19.89 5.49
N SER A 220 9.74 18.69 6.03
CA SER A 220 8.62 18.03 6.71
C SER A 220 8.18 18.85 7.94
N PRO A 221 6.90 18.82 8.33
CA PRO A 221 6.47 19.43 9.58
C PRO A 221 7.18 18.78 10.78
N GLU A 222 7.39 19.52 11.87
CA GLU A 222 8.04 19.00 13.09
C GLU A 222 7.31 17.79 13.70
N SER A 223 6.01 17.64 13.40
CA SER A 223 5.19 16.52 13.86
C SER A 223 5.47 15.22 13.09
N ALA A 224 6.07 15.30 11.89
CA ALA A 224 6.41 14.16 11.06
C ALA A 224 7.68 13.45 11.56
N LYS A 225 7.76 12.14 11.33
CA LYS A 225 8.93 11.32 11.64
C LYS A 225 9.73 10.95 10.40
N ALA A 226 9.09 10.39 9.37
CA ALA A 226 9.75 10.06 8.13
C ALA A 226 8.73 10.07 6.99
N LEU A 227 8.79 11.06 6.09
CA LEU A 227 7.93 11.03 4.90
C LEU A 227 8.41 9.93 3.95
N SER A 228 7.49 9.15 3.39
CA SER A 228 7.83 8.08 2.46
C SER A 228 7.02 8.10 1.17
N ASP A 229 5.78 7.58 1.20
CA ASP A 229 4.98 7.48 -0.01
C ASP A 229 4.32 8.80 -0.38
N LEU A 230 4.22 9.04 -1.69
CA LEU A 230 3.69 10.28 -2.25
C LEU A 230 2.50 10.01 -3.18
N ALA A 231 1.51 10.90 -3.13
CA ALA A 231 0.49 11.06 -4.15
C ALA A 231 0.39 12.52 -4.59
N ILE A 232 -0.15 12.76 -5.78
CA ILE A 232 -0.32 14.11 -6.30
C ILE A 232 -1.69 14.30 -6.95
N GLY A 233 -2.36 15.39 -6.57
CA GLY A 233 -3.65 15.78 -7.13
C GLY A 233 -3.53 16.47 -8.50
N PRO A 234 -4.64 16.59 -9.25
CA PRO A 234 -4.67 17.33 -10.51
C PRO A 234 -4.41 18.85 -10.33
N ASP A 235 -4.55 19.36 -9.12
CA ASP A 235 -4.20 20.71 -8.69
C ASP A 235 -2.72 20.86 -8.29
N ALA A 236 -1.91 19.81 -8.51
CA ALA A 236 -0.51 19.68 -8.11
C ALA A 236 -0.27 19.77 -6.58
N THR A 237 -1.29 19.54 -5.75
CA THR A 237 -1.10 19.32 -4.32
C THR A 237 -0.42 17.96 -4.10
N VAL A 238 0.73 17.95 -3.42
CA VAL A 238 1.45 16.73 -3.02
C VAL A 238 0.93 16.29 -1.67
N TYR A 239 0.63 15.00 -1.53
CA TYR A 239 0.30 14.33 -0.28
C TYR A 239 1.42 13.36 0.07
N ALA A 240 1.80 13.31 1.34
CA ALA A 240 2.87 12.45 1.83
C ALA A 240 2.44 11.70 3.08
N SER A 241 2.69 10.39 3.13
CA SER A 241 2.46 9.57 4.31
C SER A 241 3.72 9.52 5.19
N ASP A 242 3.51 9.37 6.49
CA ASP A 242 4.56 9.15 7.48
C ASP A 242 4.41 7.75 8.10
N PRO A 243 5.03 6.70 7.51
CA PRO A 243 4.93 5.33 8.00
C PRO A 243 5.44 5.13 9.44
N VAL A 244 6.24 6.06 9.98
CA VAL A 244 6.81 5.96 11.32
C VAL A 244 5.93 6.70 12.34
N GLY A 245 5.53 7.93 12.04
CA GLY A 245 4.74 8.79 12.92
C GLY A 245 3.23 8.60 12.82
N GLY A 246 2.73 7.99 11.74
CA GLY A 246 1.31 7.68 11.58
C GLY A 246 0.44 8.84 11.10
N GLY A 247 1.06 9.89 10.58
CA GLY A 247 0.40 11.09 10.04
C GLY A 247 0.33 11.10 8.51
N VAL A 248 -0.45 12.03 7.97
CA VAL A 248 -0.48 12.35 6.53
C VAL A 248 -0.40 13.86 6.37
N TYR A 249 0.40 14.31 5.41
CA TYR A 249 0.74 15.70 5.20
C TYR A 249 0.40 16.13 3.77
N ARG A 250 0.16 17.42 3.57
CA ARG A 250 -0.09 17.99 2.23
C ARG A 250 0.74 19.23 1.99
N LYS A 251 1.15 19.42 0.73
CA LYS A 251 1.84 20.61 0.23
C LYS A 251 1.13 21.08 -1.04
N PRO A 252 0.30 22.13 -0.95
CA PRO A 252 -0.33 22.74 -2.12
C PRO A 252 0.70 23.20 -3.17
N VAL A 253 0.26 23.33 -4.43
CA VAL A 253 1.11 23.83 -5.52
C VAL A 253 1.69 25.20 -5.18
N GLY A 254 2.99 25.38 -5.44
CA GLY A 254 3.72 26.62 -5.14
C GLY A 254 3.93 26.94 -3.65
N ALA A 255 3.40 26.14 -2.72
CA ALA A 255 3.67 26.31 -1.30
C ALA A 255 5.12 25.95 -0.97
N THR A 256 5.70 26.70 -0.03
CA THR A 256 7.07 26.49 0.47
C THR A 256 7.12 25.68 1.76
N GLU A 257 5.96 25.27 2.28
CA GLU A 257 5.81 24.52 3.52
C GLU A 257 4.76 23.42 3.32
N MET A 258 4.89 22.36 4.11
CA MET A 258 3.87 21.31 4.22
C MET A 258 2.98 21.56 5.44
N HIS A 259 1.75 21.04 5.38
CA HIS A 259 0.79 21.13 6.46
C HIS A 259 0.27 19.74 6.84
N GLU A 260 -0.02 19.56 8.12
CA GLU A 260 -0.70 18.38 8.63
C GLU A 260 -2.11 18.29 8.02
N LEU A 261 -2.43 17.13 7.45
CA LEU A 261 -3.79 16.76 7.01
C LEU A 261 -4.42 15.81 8.01
N VAL A 262 -3.65 14.81 8.47
CA VAL A 262 -4.04 13.86 9.52
C VAL A 262 -2.96 13.84 10.58
N ALA A 263 -3.38 13.96 11.85
CA ALA A 263 -2.48 14.02 12.98
C ALA A 263 -1.67 12.73 13.17
N PRO A 264 -0.40 12.82 13.63
CA PRO A 264 0.39 11.65 14.02
C PRO A 264 -0.32 10.74 15.01
N GLY A 265 -0.06 9.43 14.91
CA GLY A 265 -0.71 8.40 15.73
C GLY A 265 -2.15 8.05 15.31
N THR A 266 -2.64 8.59 14.19
CA THR A 266 -3.93 8.16 13.63
C THR A 266 -3.80 6.79 12.96
N PHE A 267 -2.73 6.60 12.17
CA PHE A 267 -2.39 5.35 11.51
C PHE A 267 -1.20 4.67 12.17
N ARG A 268 -1.04 3.35 11.99
CA ARG A 268 0.12 2.64 12.54
C ARG A 268 1.34 2.75 11.63
N SER A 269 1.12 2.63 10.33
CA SER A 269 2.12 2.67 9.26
C SER A 269 1.40 3.01 7.96
N PRO A 270 1.01 4.28 7.76
CA PRO A 270 0.43 4.72 6.51
C PRO A 270 1.49 4.62 5.39
N GLN A 271 1.16 3.95 4.29
CA GLN A 271 2.03 3.75 3.13
C GLN A 271 1.39 4.43 1.92
N GLY A 272 0.93 3.65 0.94
CA GLY A 272 0.37 4.09 -0.32
C GLY A 272 -0.84 5.02 -0.21
N LEU A 273 -0.89 5.96 -1.16
CA LEU A 273 -1.85 7.05 -1.22
C LEU A 273 -2.46 7.15 -2.63
N ALA A 274 -3.78 7.31 -2.73
CA ALA A 274 -4.46 7.53 -4.00
C ALA A 274 -5.63 8.50 -3.86
N LEU A 275 -5.72 9.52 -4.73
CA LEU A 275 -6.87 10.43 -4.72
C LEU A 275 -8.11 9.78 -5.34
N SER A 276 -9.29 10.15 -4.83
CA SER A 276 -10.56 9.91 -5.51
C SER A 276 -10.66 10.67 -6.83
N ALA A 277 -11.54 10.20 -7.73
CA ALA A 277 -11.69 10.79 -9.06
C ALA A 277 -12.16 12.25 -9.03
N ASP A 278 -12.98 12.61 -8.05
CA ASP A 278 -13.48 13.98 -7.81
C ASP A 278 -12.50 14.85 -7.00
N GLY A 279 -11.38 14.29 -6.53
CA GLY A 279 -10.38 15.00 -5.74
C GLY A 279 -10.86 15.45 -4.35
N THR A 280 -11.92 14.84 -3.82
CA THR A 280 -12.46 15.18 -2.48
C THR A 280 -11.90 14.29 -1.37
N ARG A 281 -11.32 13.14 -1.72
CA ARG A 281 -10.82 12.15 -0.77
C ARG A 281 -9.43 11.66 -1.12
N LEU A 282 -8.73 11.21 -0.10
CA LEU A 282 -7.48 10.47 -0.21
C LEU A 282 -7.69 9.07 0.37
N TYR A 283 -7.56 8.04 -0.45
CA TYR A 283 -7.44 6.67 0.01
C TYR A 283 -6.02 6.42 0.51
N THR A 284 -5.91 5.82 1.69
CA THR A 284 -4.62 5.58 2.35
C THR A 284 -4.57 4.15 2.84
N SER A 285 -3.49 3.42 2.55
CA SER A 285 -3.24 2.15 3.21
C SER A 285 -2.58 2.39 4.57
N ASP A 286 -3.16 1.82 5.63
CA ASP A 286 -2.41 1.52 6.84
C ASP A 286 -1.94 0.06 6.75
N TYR A 287 -0.64 -0.13 6.57
CA TYR A 287 -0.03 -1.43 6.25
C TYR A 287 -0.45 -2.55 7.20
N ARG A 288 -0.77 -2.21 8.45
CA ARG A 288 -1.17 -3.20 9.48
C ARG A 288 -2.67 -3.43 9.61
N TYR A 289 -3.51 -2.50 9.21
CA TYR A 289 -4.91 -2.47 9.66
C TYR A 289 -5.96 -2.25 8.57
N GLY A 290 -5.56 -1.89 7.35
CA GLY A 290 -6.48 -1.86 6.20
C GLY A 290 -6.39 -0.60 5.37
N LEU A 291 -7.42 -0.36 4.57
CA LEU A 291 -7.57 0.87 3.79
C LEU A 291 -8.49 1.86 4.50
N ALA A 292 -8.08 3.13 4.48
CA ALA A 292 -8.80 4.27 5.02
C ALA A 292 -9.18 5.26 3.93
N ILE A 293 -10.16 6.10 4.24
CA ILE A 293 -10.60 7.24 3.46
C ILE A 293 -10.38 8.48 4.32
N ILE A 294 -9.62 9.43 3.82
CA ILE A 294 -9.42 10.75 4.42
C ILE A 294 -10.24 11.75 3.61
N ASP A 295 -11.11 12.50 4.28
CA ASP A 295 -11.78 13.65 3.67
C ASP A 295 -10.78 14.81 3.55
N LEU A 296 -10.62 15.36 2.34
CA LEU A 296 -9.61 16.39 2.07
C LEU A 296 -10.02 17.79 2.57
N GLU A 297 -11.31 18.01 2.85
CA GLU A 297 -11.82 19.27 3.39
C GLU A 297 -11.40 19.43 4.86
N ASP A 298 -11.64 18.41 5.68
CA ASP A 298 -11.49 18.50 7.14
C ASP A 298 -10.48 17.53 7.76
N GLY A 299 -9.92 16.60 6.98
CA GLY A 299 -8.94 15.60 7.47
C GLY A 299 -9.58 14.46 8.26
N SER A 300 -10.90 14.34 8.29
CA SER A 300 -11.58 13.25 8.99
C SER A 300 -11.28 11.90 8.32
N VAL A 301 -11.16 10.85 9.14
CA VAL A 301 -10.73 9.52 8.69
C VAL A 301 -11.84 8.50 8.95
N SER A 302 -12.21 7.79 7.89
CA SER A 302 -13.13 6.65 7.94
C SER A 302 -12.50 5.43 7.26
N ARG A 303 -13.10 4.26 7.47
CA ARG A 303 -12.60 3.00 6.91
C ARG A 303 -13.15 2.79 5.50
N LEU A 304 -12.31 2.40 4.55
CA LEU A 304 -12.79 1.90 3.26
C LEU A 304 -13.35 0.49 3.48
N ARG A 305 -14.64 0.31 3.24
CA ARG A 305 -15.33 -0.96 3.49
C ARG A 305 -15.18 -1.89 2.30
N THR A 306 -15.55 -3.16 2.47
CA THR A 306 -15.66 -4.12 1.37
C THR A 306 -16.97 -4.88 1.47
N ASP A 307 -17.64 -5.04 0.32
CA ASP A 307 -18.88 -5.81 0.17
C ASP A 307 -18.57 -7.26 -0.27
N VAL A 308 -17.30 -7.53 -0.60
CA VAL A 308 -16.77 -8.83 -1.01
C VAL A 308 -15.62 -9.29 -0.10
N PRO A 309 -15.31 -10.59 -0.05
CA PRO A 309 -14.13 -11.07 0.69
C PRO A 309 -12.84 -10.45 0.16
N ALA A 310 -12.19 -9.63 1.00
CA ALA A 310 -10.91 -9.01 0.69
C ALA A 310 -9.99 -9.00 1.93
N ILE A 311 -8.68 -9.04 1.67
CA ILE A 311 -7.66 -8.64 2.64
C ILE A 311 -7.22 -7.24 2.23
N LEU A 312 -7.35 -6.27 3.12
CA LEU A 312 -7.09 -4.86 2.83
C LEU A 312 -5.86 -4.29 3.56
N ASP A 313 -5.18 -5.11 4.37
CA ASP A 313 -3.88 -4.78 4.96
C ASP A 313 -2.71 -5.34 4.13
N GLY A 314 -1.48 -5.05 4.55
CA GLY A 314 -0.25 -5.40 3.85
C GLY A 314 -0.07 -4.68 2.52
N VAL A 315 -0.83 -3.60 2.29
CA VAL A 315 -0.75 -2.75 1.09
C VAL A 315 0.37 -1.73 1.26
N ASP A 316 1.39 -1.88 0.45
CA ASP A 316 2.56 -1.02 0.37
C ASP A 316 2.24 0.17 -0.55
N GLY A 317 2.27 -0.02 -1.86
CA GLY A 317 1.82 0.99 -2.83
C GLY A 317 0.31 0.95 -3.17
N LEU A 318 -0.27 2.11 -3.43
CA LEU A 318 -1.68 2.29 -3.79
C LEU A 318 -1.82 3.34 -4.91
N TRP A 319 -2.57 3.03 -5.97
CA TRP A 319 -2.84 3.97 -7.07
C TRP A 319 -4.30 3.91 -7.51
N ARG A 320 -4.82 5.00 -8.08
CA ARG A 320 -6.12 4.97 -8.75
C ARG A 320 -5.95 4.74 -10.26
N HIS A 321 -6.78 3.86 -10.82
CA HIS A 321 -6.95 3.71 -12.27
C HIS A 321 -8.45 3.58 -12.59
N GLY A 322 -9.07 4.63 -13.12
CA GLY A 322 -10.53 4.70 -13.30
C GLY A 322 -11.27 4.60 -11.97
N ASP A 323 -12.28 3.73 -11.92
CA ASP A 323 -13.06 3.34 -10.75
C ASP A 323 -12.36 2.34 -9.81
N ARG A 324 -11.07 2.04 -10.04
CA ARG A 324 -10.33 1.01 -9.30
C ARG A 324 -9.17 1.59 -8.51
N LEU A 325 -8.90 0.98 -7.36
CA LEU A 325 -7.63 1.11 -6.66
C LEU A 325 -6.74 -0.08 -7.00
N ILE A 326 -5.53 0.19 -7.48
CA ILE A 326 -4.49 -0.81 -7.71
C ILE A 326 -3.65 -0.86 -6.43
N ALA A 327 -3.73 -1.97 -5.72
CA ALA A 327 -3.09 -2.18 -4.43
C ALA A 327 -1.98 -3.23 -4.56
N MET A 328 -0.76 -2.83 -4.26
CA MET A 328 0.39 -3.73 -4.18
C MET A 328 0.52 -4.25 -2.76
N GLN A 329 0.35 -5.55 -2.60
CA GLN A 329 0.31 -6.22 -1.31
C GLN A 329 1.55 -7.08 -1.12
N ASN A 330 2.65 -6.47 -0.66
CA ASN A 330 3.86 -7.21 -0.29
C ASN A 330 3.79 -7.76 1.16
N GLY A 331 2.86 -7.25 1.98
CA GLY A 331 2.63 -7.72 3.35
C GLY A 331 1.70 -8.94 3.46
N THR A 332 1.23 -9.48 2.34
CA THR A 332 0.36 -10.65 2.29
C THR A 332 1.10 -11.89 1.79
N SER A 333 0.59 -13.08 2.14
CA SER A 333 1.10 -14.35 1.61
C SER A 333 0.01 -15.04 0.79
N PRO A 334 0.21 -15.30 -0.52
CA PRO A 334 1.33 -14.80 -1.33
C PRO A 334 1.29 -13.26 -1.49
N MET A 335 2.44 -12.68 -1.85
CA MET A 335 2.50 -11.30 -2.34
C MET A 335 1.71 -11.21 -3.64
N ARG A 336 1.02 -10.08 -3.85
CA ARG A 336 0.16 -9.89 -5.02
C ARG A 336 -0.06 -8.42 -5.35
N ILE A 337 -0.46 -8.16 -6.58
CA ILE A 337 -1.04 -6.88 -7.01
C ILE A 337 -2.53 -7.14 -7.28
N THR A 338 -3.40 -6.37 -6.64
CA THR A 338 -4.85 -6.49 -6.78
C THR A 338 -5.45 -5.20 -7.30
N ALA A 339 -6.56 -5.32 -8.01
CA ALA A 339 -7.37 -4.19 -8.42
C ALA A 339 -8.75 -4.27 -7.75
N LEU A 340 -9.01 -3.28 -6.91
CA LEU A 340 -10.18 -3.14 -6.04
C LEU A 340 -11.15 -2.18 -6.71
N THR A 341 -12.28 -2.68 -7.22
CA THR A 341 -13.31 -1.83 -7.81
C THR A 341 -14.09 -1.12 -6.72
N LEU A 342 -14.16 0.20 -6.81
CA LEU A 342 -14.90 1.03 -5.86
C LEU A 342 -16.39 1.04 -6.20
N SER A 343 -17.23 1.26 -5.19
CA SER A 343 -18.61 1.68 -5.37
C SER A 343 -18.70 3.05 -6.04
N GLU A 344 -19.84 3.38 -6.65
CA GLU A 344 -20.08 4.68 -7.29
C GLU A 344 -19.85 5.86 -6.32
N ASP A 345 -20.19 5.69 -5.04
CA ASP A 345 -19.96 6.69 -4.00
C ASP A 345 -18.52 6.68 -3.45
N GLY A 346 -17.67 5.75 -3.87
CA GLY A 346 -16.28 5.60 -3.43
C GLY A 346 -16.10 5.18 -1.96
N LEU A 347 -17.12 4.63 -1.30
CA LEU A 347 -17.09 4.29 0.13
C LEU A 347 -16.91 2.79 0.43
N SER A 348 -17.05 1.91 -0.57
CA SER A 348 -16.81 0.48 -0.44
C SER A 348 -16.12 -0.11 -1.66
N ILE A 349 -15.54 -1.30 -1.47
CA ILE A 349 -15.00 -2.16 -2.52
C ILE A 349 -16.08 -3.16 -2.90
N THR A 350 -16.43 -3.21 -4.19
CA THR A 350 -17.49 -4.05 -4.74
C THR A 350 -16.97 -5.26 -5.50
N ALA A 351 -15.71 -5.24 -5.92
CA ALA A 351 -15.03 -6.39 -6.54
C ALA A 351 -13.52 -6.34 -6.30
N VAL A 352 -12.90 -7.53 -6.28
CA VAL A 352 -11.45 -7.71 -6.18
C VAL A 352 -10.99 -8.60 -7.33
N GLU A 353 -9.96 -8.16 -8.05
CA GLU A 353 -9.27 -8.95 -9.07
C GLU A 353 -7.79 -9.04 -8.70
N THR A 354 -7.22 -10.25 -8.68
CA THR A 354 -5.77 -10.42 -8.55
C THR A 354 -5.14 -10.33 -9.93
N LEU A 355 -4.33 -9.29 -10.14
CA LEU A 355 -3.67 -9.01 -11.42
C LEU A 355 -2.34 -9.75 -11.57
N GLU A 356 -1.62 -9.90 -10.45
CA GLU A 356 -0.32 -10.57 -10.40
C GLU A 356 -0.13 -11.18 -9.01
N GLN A 357 0.45 -12.37 -8.91
CA GLN A 357 0.53 -13.10 -7.64
C GLN A 357 1.61 -14.15 -7.65
N ALA A 358 2.29 -14.30 -6.50
CA ALA A 358 3.30 -15.34 -6.28
C ALA A 358 4.34 -15.39 -7.42
N HIS A 359 4.66 -14.22 -7.98
CA HIS A 359 5.48 -14.13 -9.17
C HIS A 359 6.92 -14.63 -8.86
N PRO A 360 7.44 -15.65 -9.56
CA PRO A 360 8.72 -16.27 -9.20
C PRO A 360 9.93 -15.36 -9.42
N GLY A 361 9.79 -14.32 -10.24
CA GLY A 361 10.79 -13.27 -10.43
C GLY A 361 10.78 -12.17 -9.37
N TRP A 362 9.88 -12.18 -8.39
CA TRP A 362 9.88 -11.19 -7.30
C TRP A 362 10.80 -11.62 -6.16
N THR A 363 11.47 -10.64 -5.57
CA THR A 363 11.93 -10.72 -4.18
C THR A 363 10.88 -10.09 -3.28
N GLU A 364 10.58 -8.82 -3.55
CA GLU A 364 9.53 -8.02 -2.92
C GLU A 364 9.11 -6.92 -3.89
N PRO A 365 7.85 -6.83 -4.33
CA PRO A 365 7.42 -5.71 -5.16
C PRO A 365 7.23 -4.44 -4.29
N LEU A 366 7.74 -3.32 -4.78
CA LEU A 366 7.76 -1.99 -4.14
C LEU A 366 7.24 -0.91 -5.11
N GLY A 367 7.32 0.35 -4.67
CA GLY A 367 6.74 1.54 -5.29
C GLY A 367 6.85 1.68 -6.82
N GLY A 368 5.95 2.50 -7.36
CA GLY A 368 5.72 2.64 -8.79
C GLY A 368 4.82 3.80 -9.15
N SER A 369 4.36 3.81 -10.40
CA SER A 369 3.47 4.83 -10.95
C SER A 369 2.59 4.29 -12.07
N ILE A 370 1.43 4.92 -12.26
CA ILE A 370 0.56 4.64 -13.40
C ILE A 370 1.07 5.41 -14.62
N SER A 371 1.35 4.68 -15.70
CA SER A 371 1.76 5.24 -16.99
C SER A 371 0.81 4.76 -18.09
N GLY A 372 -0.16 5.62 -18.44
CA GLY A 372 -1.29 5.25 -19.30
C GLY A 372 -2.13 4.13 -18.68
N ASN A 373 -2.25 3.00 -19.38
CA ASN A 373 -3.00 1.82 -18.92
C ASN A 373 -2.06 0.74 -18.36
N ALA A 374 -1.07 1.13 -17.56
CA ALA A 374 -0.16 0.19 -16.91
C ALA A 374 0.35 0.73 -15.59
N LEU A 375 0.59 -0.18 -14.64
CA LEU A 375 1.44 0.07 -13.49
C LEU A 375 2.88 -0.23 -13.89
N VAL A 376 3.78 0.74 -13.70
CA VAL A 376 5.23 0.54 -13.77
C VAL A 376 5.77 0.54 -12.35
N TYR A 377 6.44 -0.53 -11.93
CA TYR A 377 6.80 -0.75 -10.52
C TYR A 377 8.14 -1.46 -10.36
N VAL A 378 8.69 -1.33 -9.15
CA VAL A 378 9.90 -2.04 -8.73
C VAL A 378 9.53 -3.46 -8.33
N ALA A 379 10.14 -4.46 -8.95
CA ALA A 379 9.81 -5.88 -8.69
C ALA A 379 10.86 -6.59 -7.82
N THR A 380 11.99 -5.95 -7.58
CA THR A 380 13.14 -6.51 -6.87
C THR A 380 13.51 -5.66 -5.66
N GLY A 381 12.54 -5.39 -4.79
CA GLY A 381 12.78 -4.86 -3.45
C GLY A 381 13.72 -5.77 -2.68
N GLN A 382 14.70 -5.18 -2.01
CA GLN A 382 15.84 -5.92 -1.46
C GLN A 382 16.23 -5.46 -0.06
N TRP A 383 15.25 -5.01 0.73
CA TRP A 383 15.45 -4.59 2.12
C TRP A 383 16.16 -5.67 2.97
N ASP A 384 15.96 -6.97 2.69
CA ASP A 384 16.63 -8.08 3.39
C ASP A 384 18.15 -8.20 3.14
N ARG A 385 18.67 -7.38 2.21
CA ARG A 385 20.09 -7.29 1.85
C ARG A 385 20.79 -6.11 2.48
N PHE A 386 20.09 -5.24 3.20
CA PHE A 386 20.68 -4.05 3.83
C PHE A 386 20.35 -3.99 5.32
N ILE A 387 21.29 -3.47 6.12
CA ILE A 387 21.08 -3.13 7.53
C ILE A 387 21.75 -1.78 7.75
N LYS A 388 20.99 -0.76 8.16
CA LYS A 388 21.52 0.60 8.38
C LYS A 388 22.23 1.15 7.14
N GLY A 389 21.59 1.01 5.99
CA GLY A 389 22.12 1.45 4.68
C GLY A 389 23.21 0.58 4.08
N GLU A 390 23.80 -0.33 4.84
CA GLU A 390 24.96 -1.11 4.41
C GLU A 390 24.56 -2.53 3.96
N PRO A 391 25.17 -3.06 2.87
CA PRO A 391 24.92 -4.42 2.44
C PRO A 391 25.25 -5.45 3.54
N VAL A 392 24.32 -6.37 3.76
CA VAL A 392 24.51 -7.51 4.65
C VAL A 392 25.65 -8.38 4.13
N GLN A 393 26.49 -8.86 5.04
CA GLN A 393 27.57 -9.78 4.70
C GLN A 393 27.03 -10.98 3.89
N ASP A 394 27.70 -11.29 2.78
CA ASP A 394 27.35 -12.38 1.86
C ASP A 394 25.99 -12.24 1.15
N LYS A 395 25.34 -11.07 1.25
CA LYS A 395 24.15 -10.68 0.49
C LYS A 395 24.36 -9.31 -0.20
N PRO A 396 25.27 -9.20 -1.18
CA PRO A 396 25.44 -7.94 -1.89
C PRO A 396 24.14 -7.53 -2.60
N ALA A 397 24.02 -6.23 -2.89
CA ALA A 397 22.97 -5.70 -3.75
C ALA A 397 22.92 -6.46 -5.08
N ILE A 398 21.72 -6.64 -5.62
CA ILE A 398 21.48 -7.30 -6.91
C ILE A 398 20.84 -6.31 -7.89
N PRO A 399 20.93 -6.57 -9.21
CA PRO A 399 20.21 -5.78 -10.20
C PRO A 399 18.71 -5.77 -9.90
N THR A 400 18.07 -4.62 -10.09
CA THR A 400 16.64 -4.43 -9.77
C THR A 400 15.80 -4.45 -11.05
N GLU A 401 14.83 -5.36 -11.13
CA GLU A 401 13.88 -5.38 -12.25
C GLU A 401 12.80 -4.29 -12.08
N ILE A 402 12.61 -3.50 -13.13
CA ILE A 402 11.46 -2.61 -13.29
C ILE A 402 10.49 -3.29 -14.25
N ARG A 403 9.25 -3.47 -13.80
CA ARG A 403 8.23 -4.23 -14.52
C ARG A 403 7.05 -3.37 -14.88
N ARG A 404 6.38 -3.76 -15.97
CA ARG A 404 5.17 -3.12 -16.48
C ARG A 404 4.03 -4.13 -16.44
N LEU A 405 3.03 -3.86 -15.62
CA LEU A 405 1.79 -4.62 -15.53
C LEU A 405 0.68 -3.90 -16.32
N PRO A 406 0.18 -4.46 -17.43
CA PRO A 406 -0.96 -3.90 -18.15
C PRO A 406 -2.21 -3.86 -17.27
N LEU A 407 -2.92 -2.73 -17.30
CA LEU A 407 -4.19 -2.53 -16.64
C LEU A 407 -5.30 -2.46 -17.68
N LEU A 408 -6.41 -3.14 -17.42
CA LEU A 408 -7.62 -2.97 -18.21
C LEU A 408 -8.20 -1.58 -17.95
N ALA A 409 -8.74 -0.94 -18.99
CA ALA A 409 -9.43 0.34 -18.84
C ALA A 409 -10.52 0.18 -17.77
N GLY A 410 -10.43 0.99 -16.70
CA GLY A 410 -11.51 1.15 -15.74
C GLY A 410 -12.75 1.78 -16.39
N GLN A 411 -13.89 1.74 -15.72
CA GLN A 411 -15.00 2.60 -16.11
C GLN A 411 -14.70 4.02 -15.61
N ASP A 412 -14.83 5.01 -16.50
CA ASP A 412 -14.60 6.44 -16.19
C ASP A 412 -15.73 7.07 -15.38
#